data_AF-A0A7J6TN10-F1
#
_entry.id   AF-A0A7J6TN10-F1
#
_cell.length_a   1.000
_cell.length_b   1.000
_cell.length_c   1.000
_cell.angle_alpha   90.00
_cell.angle_beta   90.00
_cell.angle_gamma   90.00
#
_symmetry.space_group_name_H-M   'P 1'
#
loop_
_entity.id
_entity.type
_entity.pdbx_description
1 polymer ?
#
loop_
_entity_poly.entity_id
_entity_poly.type
_entity_poly.pdbx_seq_one_letter_code
_entity_poly.pdbx_strand_id
1 'polypeptide(L)'
;ETPFADQQLVLRLKLRACRVVFHFNDETSFFREKEAKRQTLLDILEFINQARNCYDDKVAAEIVAMTAANMFRTLPPPRVQNPMALFDLEEDEPVLDQSWPHLQIVYEIFFR
;
A
#
# COMPACT_ATOMS: atom_id res chain seq x y z
N GLU A 1 17.16 -23.47 1.63
CA GLU A 1 17.02 -22.07 1.15
C GLU A 1 16.48 -22.11 -0.27
N THR A 2 15.49 -21.27 -0.59
CA THR A 2 14.94 -21.18 -1.95
C THR A 2 15.96 -20.51 -2.88
N PRO A 3 16.21 -21.01 -4.11
CA PRO A 3 17.13 -20.38 -5.06
C PRO A 3 16.78 -18.92 -5.35
N PHE A 4 17.79 -18.06 -5.59
CA PHE A 4 17.59 -16.62 -5.82
C PHE A 4 16.62 -16.31 -6.96
N ALA A 5 16.68 -17.07 -8.06
CA ALA A 5 15.76 -16.91 -9.20
C ALA A 5 14.30 -17.19 -8.81
N ASP A 6 14.07 -18.19 -7.96
CA ASP A 6 12.74 -18.54 -7.46
C ASP A 6 12.24 -17.49 -6.46
N GLN A 7 13.12 -16.91 -5.66
CA GLN A 7 12.78 -15.80 -4.76
C GLN A 7 12.29 -14.57 -5.55
N GLN A 8 12.99 -14.20 -6.62
CA GLN A 8 12.59 -13.08 -7.49
C GLN A 8 11.24 -13.35 -8.16
N LEU A 9 11.01 -14.59 -8.62
CA LEU A 9 9.71 -14.98 -9.20
C LEU A 9 8.58 -14.87 -8.16
N VAL A 10 8.79 -15.41 -6.95
CA VAL A 10 7.82 -15.34 -5.85
C VAL A 10 7.52 -13.89 -5.48
N LEU A 11 8.54 -13.03 -5.42
CA LEU A 11 8.36 -11.59 -5.15
C LEU A 11 7.44 -10.93 -6.18
N ARG A 12 7.66 -11.18 -7.48
CA ARG A 12 6.78 -10.64 -8.54
C ARG A 12 5.34 -11.12 -8.38
N LEU A 13 5.13 -12.38 -8.01
CA LEU A 13 3.79 -12.92 -7.77
C LEU A 13 3.11 -12.25 -6.57
N LYS A 14 3.84 -12.04 -5.47
CA LYS A 14 3.35 -11.29 -4.31
C LYS A 14 2.99 -9.85 -4.68
N LEU A 15 3.85 -9.15 -5.41
CA LEU A 15 3.61 -7.78 -5.90
C LEU A 15 2.33 -7.68 -6.74
N ARG A 16 2.11 -8.64 -7.65
CA ARG A 16 0.89 -8.72 -8.46
C ARG A 16 -0.36 -8.94 -7.61
N ALA A 17 -0.30 -9.82 -6.63
CA ALA A 17 -1.42 -10.05 -5.71
C ALA A 17 -1.76 -8.79 -4.90
N CYS A 18 -0.75 -8.03 -4.47
CA CYS A 18 -0.91 -6.78 -3.72
C CYS A 18 -1.47 -5.60 -4.54
N ARG A 19 -1.70 -5.76 -5.86
CA ARG A 19 -2.41 -4.77 -6.69
C ARG A 19 -3.91 -4.73 -6.43
N VAL A 20 -4.49 -5.78 -5.85
CA VAL A 20 -5.93 -5.80 -5.51
C VAL A 20 -6.20 -4.78 -4.42
N VAL A 21 -7.00 -3.76 -4.73
CA VAL A 21 -7.37 -2.69 -3.80
C VAL A 21 -8.58 -3.11 -2.99
N PHE A 22 -8.52 -2.94 -1.66
CA PHE A 22 -9.66 -3.16 -0.77
C PHE A 22 -10.25 -1.83 -0.34
N HIS A 23 -11.57 -1.79 -0.27
CA HIS A 23 -12.29 -0.68 0.35
C HIS A 23 -12.43 -0.95 1.85
N PHE A 24 -12.06 0.04 2.67
CA PHE A 24 -12.09 -0.07 4.13
C PHE A 24 -13.37 0.53 4.77
N ASN A 25 -14.29 1.02 3.95
CA ASN A 25 -15.57 1.61 4.38
C ASN A 25 -16.47 0.61 5.15
N ASP A 26 -16.28 -0.69 4.94
CA ASP A 26 -16.95 -1.76 5.70
C ASP A 26 -15.89 -2.66 6.34
N GLU A 27 -15.74 -2.53 7.66
CA GLU A 27 -14.78 -3.26 8.49
C GLU A 27 -15.04 -4.78 8.54
N THR A 28 -16.30 -5.20 8.31
CA THR A 28 -16.68 -6.62 8.39
C THR A 28 -16.42 -7.37 7.09
N SER A 29 -16.32 -6.64 5.97
CA SER A 29 -16.04 -7.21 4.66
C SER A 29 -14.56 -7.54 4.48
N PHE A 30 -14.28 -8.73 3.94
CA PHE A 30 -12.94 -9.16 3.50
C PHE A 30 -11.83 -9.04 4.55
N PHE A 31 -12.15 -9.18 5.84
CA PHE A 31 -11.17 -9.00 6.93
C PHE A 31 -9.95 -9.92 6.76
N ARG A 32 -10.18 -11.20 6.44
CA ARG A 32 -9.11 -12.18 6.27
C ARG A 32 -8.21 -11.84 5.08
N GLU A 33 -8.79 -11.40 3.98
CA GLU A 33 -8.09 -11.04 2.75
C GLU A 33 -7.33 -9.73 2.91
N LYS A 34 -7.91 -8.75 3.63
CA LYS A 34 -7.24 -7.51 4.01
C LYS A 34 -6.00 -7.81 4.87
N GLU A 35 -6.13 -8.69 5.85
CA GLU A 35 -5.00 -9.08 6.70
C GLU A 35 -3.94 -9.89 5.93
N ALA A 36 -4.37 -10.82 5.07
CA ALA A 36 -3.46 -11.57 4.20
C ALA A 36 -2.67 -10.64 3.26
N LYS A 37 -3.32 -9.61 2.69
CA LYS A 37 -2.63 -8.61 1.89
C LYS A 37 -1.65 -7.79 2.73
N ARG A 38 -2.03 -7.39 3.95
CA ARG A 38 -1.16 -6.65 4.88
C ARG A 38 0.11 -7.44 5.17
N GLN A 39 -0.02 -8.73 5.50
CA GLN A 39 1.13 -9.60 5.76
C GLN A 39 1.99 -9.77 4.51
N THR A 40 1.38 -9.96 3.34
CA THR A 40 2.12 -10.07 2.07
C THR A 40 2.93 -8.80 1.76
N LEU A 41 2.37 -7.62 2.01
CA LEU A 41 3.08 -6.34 1.87
C LEU A 41 4.27 -6.23 2.82
N LEU A 42 4.12 -6.67 4.08
CA LEU A 42 5.24 -6.70 5.03
C LEU A 42 6.35 -7.64 4.59
N ASP A 43 6.01 -8.83 4.11
CA ASP A 43 7.01 -9.77 3.58
C ASP A 43 7.77 -9.17 2.37
N ILE A 44 7.08 -8.42 1.50
CA ILE A 44 7.71 -7.73 0.37
C ILE A 44 8.69 -6.66 0.88
N LEU A 45 8.26 -5.85 1.84
CA LEU A 45 9.10 -4.80 2.43
C LEU A 45 10.34 -5.38 3.10
N GLU A 46 10.17 -6.47 3.86
CA GLU A 46 11.28 -7.19 4.48
C GLU A 46 12.27 -7.69 3.42
N PHE A 47 11.78 -8.31 2.34
CA PHE A 47 12.62 -8.77 1.24
C PHE A 47 13.42 -7.62 0.61
N ILE A 48 12.78 -6.49 0.31
CA ILE A 48 13.43 -5.31 -0.30
C ILE A 48 14.55 -4.78 0.61
N ASN A 49 14.29 -4.69 1.91
CA ASN A 49 15.27 -4.25 2.90
C ASN A 49 16.46 -5.22 3.00
N GLN A 50 16.21 -6.53 2.97
CA GLN A 50 17.27 -7.54 3.02
C GLN A 50 18.10 -7.59 1.74
N ALA A 51 17.45 -7.47 0.58
CA ALA A 51 18.09 -7.53 -0.74
C ALA A 51 18.93 -6.28 -1.06
N ARG A 52 18.87 -5.22 -0.25
CA ARG A 52 19.55 -3.93 -0.48
C ARG A 52 19.31 -3.38 -1.90
N ASN A 53 18.08 -3.48 -2.38
CA ASN A 53 17.67 -3.10 -3.74
C ASN A 53 18.38 -3.85 -4.88
N CYS A 54 18.95 -5.03 -4.60
CA CYS A 54 19.51 -5.91 -5.62
C CYS A 54 18.41 -6.84 -6.19
N TYR A 55 17.57 -6.29 -7.05
CA TYR A 55 16.53 -7.02 -7.79
C TYR A 55 16.54 -6.62 -9.27
N ASP A 56 15.93 -7.45 -10.13
CA ASP A 56 15.91 -7.20 -11.57
C ASP A 56 14.95 -6.06 -11.97
N ASP A 57 15.14 -5.51 -13.18
CA ASP A 57 14.27 -4.44 -13.71
C ASP A 57 12.79 -4.83 -13.77
N LYS A 58 12.51 -6.15 -13.86
CA LYS A 58 11.14 -6.66 -13.88
C LYS A 58 10.49 -6.51 -12.51
N VAL A 59 11.22 -6.76 -11.42
CA VAL A 59 10.74 -6.49 -10.06
C VAL A 59 10.54 -4.99 -9.86
N ALA A 60 11.46 -4.15 -10.32
CA ALA A 60 11.30 -2.70 -10.22
C ALA A 60 10.00 -2.22 -10.89
N ALA A 61 9.70 -2.71 -12.10
CA ALA A 61 8.45 -2.41 -12.80
C ALA A 61 7.21 -2.91 -12.04
N GLU A 62 7.30 -4.09 -11.41
CA GLU A 62 6.21 -4.65 -10.59
C GLU A 62 5.97 -3.85 -9.31
N ILE A 63 7.03 -3.33 -8.66
CA ILE A 63 6.94 -2.43 -7.50
C ILE A 63 6.19 -1.16 -7.90
N VAL A 64 6.63 -0.48 -8.97
CA VAL A 64 5.99 0.75 -9.44
C VAL A 64 4.51 0.52 -9.77
N ALA A 65 4.19 -0.58 -10.46
CA ALA A 65 2.81 -0.92 -10.79
C ALA A 65 1.96 -1.23 -9.55
N MET A 66 2.51 -1.93 -8.55
CA MET A 66 1.84 -2.20 -7.27
C MET A 66 1.59 -0.92 -6.49
N THR A 67 2.59 -0.03 -6.42
CA THR A 67 2.47 1.27 -5.77
C THR A 67 1.41 2.15 -6.44
N ALA A 68 1.47 2.28 -7.77
CA ALA A 68 0.51 3.08 -8.54
C ALA A 68 -0.94 2.60 -8.33
N ALA A 69 -1.16 1.29 -8.34
CA ALA A 69 -2.49 0.70 -8.13
C ALA A 69 -3.08 1.03 -6.74
N ASN A 70 -2.25 1.20 -5.72
CA ASN A 70 -2.70 1.48 -4.36
C ASN A 70 -2.75 2.99 -4.03
N MET A 71 -1.84 3.79 -4.59
CA MET A 71 -1.73 5.21 -4.30
C MET A 71 -2.66 6.08 -5.15
N PHE A 72 -2.77 5.80 -6.45
CA PHE A 72 -3.56 6.64 -7.36
C PHE A 72 -5.04 6.27 -7.25
N ARG A 73 -5.72 7.01 -6.37
CA ARG A 73 -7.16 6.92 -6.15
C ARG A 73 -7.77 8.31 -6.05
N THR A 74 -9.07 8.39 -6.29
CA THR A 74 -9.84 9.60 -6.00
C THR A 74 -9.84 9.84 -4.49
N LEU A 75 -9.42 11.02 -4.07
CA LEU A 75 -9.53 11.43 -2.67
C LEU A 75 -11.00 11.68 -2.32
N PRO A 76 -11.44 11.34 -1.09
CA PRO A 76 -12.77 11.69 -0.65
C PRO A 76 -12.96 13.22 -0.74
N PRO A 77 -14.19 13.68 -1.01
CA PRO A 77 -14.48 15.11 -1.08
C PRO A 77 -14.09 15.79 0.25
N PRO A 78 -13.63 17.05 0.22
CA PRO A 78 -13.35 17.79 1.44
C PRO A 78 -14.57 17.81 2.36
N ARG A 79 -14.36 17.56 3.66
CA ARG A 79 -15.43 17.66 4.67
C ARG A 79 -16.04 19.06 4.71
N VAL A 80 -15.21 20.07 4.47
CA VAL A 80 -15.61 21.48 4.49
C VAL A 80 -16.05 21.90 3.09
N GLN A 81 -17.36 21.98 2.88
CA GLN A 81 -17.95 22.52 1.64
C GLN A 81 -18.00 24.05 1.64
N ASN A 82 -17.91 24.69 2.83
CA ASN A 82 -17.94 26.13 2.99
C ASN A 82 -16.52 26.71 3.15
N PRO A 83 -16.01 27.51 2.20
CA PRO A 83 -14.67 28.12 2.27
C PRO A 83 -14.41 28.94 3.53
N MET A 84 -15.46 29.44 4.19
CA MET A 84 -15.36 30.27 5.39
C MET A 84 -15.04 29.47 6.66
N ALA A 85 -15.34 28.16 6.67
CA ALA A 85 -15.04 27.24 7.77
C ALA A 85 -13.61 26.65 7.67
N LEU A 86 -12.85 26.98 6.62
CA LEU A 86 -11.44 26.59 6.51
C LEU A 86 -10.55 27.26 7.57
N PHE A 87 -11.02 28.35 8.18
CA PHE A 87 -10.30 29.07 9.23
C PHE A 87 -10.48 28.46 10.64
N ASP A 88 -11.44 27.54 10.80
CA ASP A 88 -11.69 26.80 12.05
C ASP A 88 -10.95 25.44 12.09
N LEU A 89 -10.18 25.11 11.04
CA LEU A 89 -9.52 23.82 10.84
C LEU A 89 -8.45 23.48 11.88
N GLU A 90 -7.99 24.44 12.70
CA GLU A 90 -7.08 24.14 13.80
C GLU A 90 -7.77 23.37 14.95
N GLU A 91 -9.10 23.44 15.06
CA GLU A 91 -9.86 22.74 16.11
C GLU A 91 -10.45 21.38 15.65
N ASP A 92 -10.44 21.07 14.35
CA ASP A 92 -11.01 19.83 13.81
C ASP A 92 -10.04 18.64 13.90
N GLU A 93 -10.52 17.49 14.38
CA GLU A 93 -9.73 16.24 14.43
C GLU A 93 -9.28 15.81 13.02
N PRO A 94 -8.00 15.42 12.84
CA PRO A 94 -7.48 15.00 11.54
C PRO A 94 -8.20 13.74 11.06
N VAL A 95 -8.65 13.77 9.80
CA VAL A 95 -9.28 12.61 9.17
C VAL A 95 -8.22 11.58 8.80
N LEU A 96 -8.25 10.43 9.48
CA LEU A 96 -7.39 9.30 9.17
C LEU A 96 -7.95 8.54 7.95
N ASP A 97 -7.08 8.23 6.98
CA ASP A 97 -7.45 7.37 5.87
C ASP A 97 -7.65 5.94 6.37
N GLN A 98 -8.84 5.38 6.19
CA GLN A 98 -9.14 4.02 6.65
C GLN A 98 -8.28 2.94 5.97
N SER A 99 -7.72 3.24 4.79
CA SER A 99 -6.81 2.35 4.06
C SER A 99 -5.36 2.45 4.54
N TRP A 100 -5.08 3.30 5.55
CA TRP A 100 -3.75 3.53 6.10
C TRP A 100 -2.97 2.25 6.46
N PRO A 101 -3.59 1.19 7.05
CA PRO A 101 -2.87 -0.04 7.37
C PRO A 101 -2.21 -0.72 6.16
N HIS A 102 -2.72 -0.53 4.94
CA HIS A 102 -2.07 -0.97 3.71
C HIS A 102 -1.20 0.13 3.11
N LEU A 103 -1.72 1.36 3.06
CA LEU A 103 -1.03 2.48 2.39
C LEU A 103 0.30 2.82 3.03
N GLN A 104 0.41 2.80 4.36
CA GLN A 104 1.66 3.04 5.05
C GLN A 104 2.77 2.11 4.52
N ILE A 105 2.48 0.82 4.42
CA ILE A 105 3.44 -0.19 3.95
C ILE A 105 3.79 0.03 2.48
N VAL A 106 2.82 0.41 1.65
CA VAL A 106 3.06 0.74 0.23
C VAL A 106 3.97 1.97 0.09
N TYR A 107 3.78 3.01 0.91
CA TYR A 107 4.68 4.16 0.96
C TYR A 107 6.09 3.74 1.36
N GLU A 108 6.22 2.91 2.39
CA GLU A 108 7.51 2.41 2.85
C GLU A 108 8.21 1.59 1.76
N ILE A 109 7.50 0.69 1.06
CA ILE A 109 8.04 -0.08 -0.06
C ILE A 109 8.57 0.83 -1.16
N PHE A 110 7.82 1.87 -1.53
CA PHE A 110 8.22 2.77 -2.61
C PHE A 110 9.38 3.68 -2.23
N PHE A 111 9.54 3.98 -0.93
CA PHE A 111 10.61 4.81 -0.43
C PHE A 111 11.95 4.07 -0.29
N ARG A 112 11.92 2.74 -0.11
CA ARG A 112 13.12 1.90 0.03
C ARG A 112 13.76 1.61 -1.33
#